data_AF-A0A838JD52-F1
#
_entry.id   AF-A0A838JD52-F1
#
_cell.length_a   1.000
_cell.length_b   1.000
_cell.length_c   1.000
_cell.angle_alpha   90.00
_cell.angle_beta   90.00
_cell.angle_gamma   90.00
#
_symmetry.space_group_name_H-M   'P 1'
#
loop_
_entity.id
_entity.type
_entity.pdbx_description
1 polymer ?
#
loop_
_entity_poly.entity_id
_entity_poly.type
_entity_poly.pdbx_seq_one_letter_code
_entity_poly.pdbx_strand_id
1 'polypeptide(L)'
;MDQYSFGTWLEDTRGGMPLRSFAEQVGVDAGTISRTERNCTDVLVPTAVRICRGLGLSLGDFFQNWQGVSIVAADQLGQELWQGALTGVDVQRWLIRLFEGHRRNREMLISALNLIVLRSGLLTTPLPQMIQLFSLADIEKMLWDLPWFRYEVAPPLHCESIIADLAPIYQRGGLILPSELGVYISKLRRQEGFSLKQLSEEIRIPIGTLSSVENGMIKHFKLCDLLHIDASLQRRGELIALYWWEVSNRQTLEQEWNQLPLAAAYSPRVKHTLTSLLISVGRWLQVIYQDDTEWLRAIRHELDLAQPALMTAAAHEKAPMGS
;
A
#
# COMPACT_ATOMS: atom_id res chain seq x y z
N MET A 1 7.85 1.31 32.86
CA MET A 1 7.24 2.63 32.53
C MET A 1 5.78 2.35 32.33
N ASP A 2 4.91 3.01 33.08
CA ASP A 2 3.47 2.93 32.82
C ASP A 2 3.24 3.44 31.40
N GLN A 3 2.83 2.53 30.50
CA GLN A 3 2.59 2.87 29.10
C GLN A 3 1.44 3.87 29.06
N TYR A 4 1.79 5.13 28.78
CA TYR A 4 0.83 6.18 28.49
C TYR A 4 -0.08 5.71 27.33
N SER A 5 -1.34 5.42 27.63
CA SER A 5 -2.22 4.78 26.67
C SER A 5 -2.58 5.73 25.53
N PHE A 6 -2.92 5.19 24.36
CA PHE A 6 -3.37 6.01 23.23
C PHE A 6 -4.62 6.83 23.61
N GLY A 7 -5.50 6.27 24.44
CA GLY A 7 -6.71 6.96 24.93
C GLY A 7 -6.39 8.20 25.74
N THR A 8 -5.46 8.10 26.70
CA THR A 8 -5.02 9.24 27.52
C THR A 8 -4.33 10.30 26.66
N TRP A 9 -3.45 9.88 25.75
CA TRP A 9 -2.84 10.80 24.77
C TRP A 9 -3.87 11.56 23.95
N LEU A 10 -4.92 10.87 23.49
CA LEU A 10 -5.96 11.48 22.67
C LEU A 10 -6.79 12.50 23.47
N GLU A 11 -7.14 12.18 24.72
CA GLU A 11 -7.86 13.07 25.62
C GLU A 11 -7.05 14.35 25.92
N ASP A 12 -5.77 14.19 26.23
CA ASP A 12 -4.86 15.32 26.48
C ASP A 12 -4.67 16.18 25.22
N THR A 13 -4.51 15.54 24.06
CA THR A 13 -4.38 16.23 22.75
C THR A 13 -5.64 17.01 22.39
N ARG A 14 -6.83 16.52 22.77
CA ARG A 14 -8.10 17.23 22.56
C ARG A 14 -8.18 18.52 23.39
N GLY A 15 -7.47 18.61 24.53
CA GLY A 15 -7.28 19.86 25.27
C GLY A 15 -8.56 20.57 25.72
N GLY A 16 -9.63 19.82 26.00
CA GLY A 16 -10.93 20.37 26.39
C GLY A 16 -11.87 20.76 25.23
N MET A 17 -11.43 20.60 23.97
CA MET A 17 -12.32 20.78 22.81
C MET A 17 -13.55 19.86 22.93
N PRO A 18 -14.77 20.36 22.62
CA PRO A 18 -15.96 19.50 22.61
C PRO A 18 -15.77 18.29 21.69
N LEU A 19 -16.15 17.11 22.19
CA LEU A 19 -15.94 15.83 21.51
C LEU A 19 -16.47 15.81 20.06
N ARG A 20 -17.61 16.47 19.79
CA ARG A 20 -18.19 16.56 18.44
C ARG A 20 -17.35 17.39 17.49
N SER A 21 -16.83 18.53 17.95
CA SER A 21 -15.97 19.41 17.15
C SER A 21 -14.64 18.72 16.85
N PHE A 22 -14.07 18.03 17.83
CA PHE A 22 -12.85 17.25 17.63
C PHE A 22 -13.07 16.07 16.66
N ALA A 23 -14.19 15.36 16.79
CA ALA A 23 -14.61 14.30 15.87
C ALA A 23 -14.73 14.78 14.41
N GLU A 24 -15.35 15.94 14.21
CA GLU A 24 -15.46 16.57 12.89
C GLU A 24 -14.09 16.96 12.33
N GLN A 25 -13.23 17.58 13.14
CA GLN A 25 -11.87 17.94 12.75
C GLN A 25 -11.07 16.73 12.26
N VAL A 26 -11.13 15.61 13.00
CA VAL A 26 -10.31 14.44 12.70
C VAL A 26 -10.95 13.43 11.76
N GLY A 27 -12.20 13.64 11.36
CA GLY A 27 -12.94 12.73 10.48
C GLY A 27 -13.18 11.34 11.08
N VAL A 28 -13.39 11.26 12.40
CA VAL A 28 -13.72 10.01 13.13
C VAL A 28 -14.98 10.25 13.95
N ASP A 29 -15.88 9.27 14.04
CA ASP A 29 -17.12 9.45 14.79
C ASP A 29 -16.86 9.69 16.29
N ALA A 30 -17.64 10.59 16.89
CA ALA A 30 -17.49 10.95 18.30
C ALA A 30 -17.61 9.76 19.26
N GLY A 31 -18.39 8.73 18.91
CA GLY A 31 -18.53 7.52 19.71
C GLY A 31 -17.23 6.72 19.78
N THR A 32 -16.54 6.58 18.65
CA THR A 32 -15.22 5.94 18.57
C THR A 32 -14.15 6.72 19.32
N ILE A 33 -14.15 8.05 19.23
CA ILE A 33 -13.22 8.89 20.02
C ILE A 33 -13.48 8.70 21.52
N SER A 34 -14.74 8.82 21.97
CA SER A 34 -15.11 8.64 23.39
C SER A 34 -14.74 7.26 23.93
N ARG A 35 -14.98 6.19 23.17
CA ARG A 35 -14.57 4.83 23.57
C ARG A 35 -13.06 4.68 23.61
N THR A 36 -12.34 5.35 22.72
CA THR A 36 -10.87 5.32 22.68
C THR A 36 -10.26 6.07 23.87
N GLU A 37 -10.71 7.30 24.15
CA GLU A 37 -10.27 8.11 25.30
C GLU A 37 -10.46 7.35 26.62
N ARG A 38 -11.60 6.64 26.76
CA ARG A 38 -11.93 5.84 27.95
C ARG A 38 -11.32 4.44 27.96
N ASN A 39 -10.42 4.12 27.03
CA ASN A 39 -9.83 2.79 26.86
C ASN A 39 -10.88 1.64 26.82
N CYS A 40 -12.08 1.92 26.31
CA CYS A 40 -13.16 0.93 26.16
C CYS A 40 -12.95 0.05 24.93
N THR A 41 -12.21 0.53 23.94
CA THR A 41 -11.89 -0.18 22.70
C THR A 41 -10.45 0.10 22.29
N ASP A 42 -9.73 -0.93 21.85
CA ASP A 42 -8.42 -0.75 21.25
C ASP A 42 -8.52 0.04 19.94
N VAL A 43 -7.58 0.97 19.74
CA VAL A 43 -7.53 1.76 18.52
C VAL A 43 -7.01 0.92 17.35
N LEU A 44 -7.71 0.99 16.22
CA LEU A 44 -7.27 0.38 14.97
C LEU A 44 -6.30 1.31 14.25
N VAL A 45 -5.33 0.76 13.52
CA VAL A 45 -4.34 1.56 12.74
C VAL A 45 -5.04 2.55 11.79
N PRO A 46 -6.09 2.18 11.01
CA PRO A 46 -6.83 3.13 10.19
C PRO A 46 -7.46 4.31 10.95
N THR A 47 -7.89 4.08 12.19
CA THR A 47 -8.45 5.12 13.04
C THR A 47 -7.35 6.05 13.54
N ALA A 48 -6.22 5.50 14.01
CA ALA A 48 -5.08 6.30 14.44
C ALA A 48 -4.51 7.18 13.31
N VAL A 49 -4.41 6.63 12.09
CA VAL A 49 -3.98 7.36 10.89
C VAL A 49 -4.93 8.53 10.58
N ARG A 50 -6.25 8.32 10.64
CA ARG A 50 -7.23 9.40 10.42
C ARG A 50 -7.11 10.49 11.47
N ILE A 51 -6.99 10.11 12.74
CA ILE A 51 -6.80 11.04 13.85
C ILE A 51 -5.57 11.92 13.61
N CYS A 52 -4.42 11.31 13.35
CA CYS A 52 -3.17 12.05 13.15
C CYS A 52 -3.22 12.95 11.92
N ARG A 53 -3.81 12.47 10.80
CA ARG A 53 -3.99 13.29 9.59
C ARG A 53 -4.86 14.51 9.84
N GLY A 54 -5.99 14.36 10.55
CA GLY A 54 -6.85 15.49 10.90
C GLY A 54 -6.22 16.49 11.88
N LEU A 55 -5.22 16.03 12.63
CA LEU A 55 -4.38 16.89 13.48
C LEU A 55 -3.16 17.48 12.75
N GLY A 56 -2.92 17.09 11.50
CA GLY A 56 -1.73 17.51 10.75
C GLY A 56 -0.41 16.92 11.28
N LEU A 57 -0.46 15.79 12.00
CA LEU A 57 0.72 15.13 12.56
C LEU A 57 1.31 14.13 11.57
N SER A 58 2.63 14.18 11.39
CA SER A 58 3.37 13.09 10.74
C SER A 58 3.43 11.86 11.65
N LEU A 59 3.85 10.71 11.11
CA LEU A 59 4.08 9.51 11.93
C LEU A 59 5.16 9.77 13.00
N GLY A 60 6.24 10.46 12.63
CA GLY A 60 7.31 10.82 13.56
C GLY A 60 6.81 11.72 14.68
N ASP A 61 6.09 12.79 14.35
CA ASP A 61 5.51 13.71 15.34
C ASP A 61 4.53 13.00 16.26
N PHE A 62 3.68 12.12 15.70
CA PHE A 62 2.74 11.34 16.49
C PHE A 62 3.45 10.48 17.54
N PHE A 63 4.47 9.71 17.16
CA PHE A 63 5.18 8.84 18.10
C PHE A 63 6.06 9.61 19.08
N GLN A 64 6.64 10.73 18.65
CA GLN A 64 7.38 11.62 19.53
C GLN A 64 6.45 12.22 20.59
N ASN A 65 5.24 12.64 20.21
CA ASN A 65 4.27 13.22 21.13
C ASN A 65 3.61 12.19 22.04
N TRP A 66 3.35 10.98 21.54
CA TRP A 66 2.67 9.93 22.29
C TRP A 66 3.62 9.14 23.21
N GLN A 67 4.74 8.66 22.68
CA GLN A 67 5.64 7.75 23.41
C GLN A 67 6.96 8.40 23.80
N GLY A 68 7.23 9.63 23.35
CA GLY A 68 8.55 10.25 23.52
C GLY A 68 9.64 9.57 22.69
N VAL A 69 9.26 8.72 21.73
CA VAL A 69 10.17 7.92 20.92
C VAL A 69 10.19 8.47 19.50
N SER A 70 11.38 8.78 19.00
CA SER A 70 11.59 8.98 17.58
C SER A 70 11.56 7.62 16.90
N ILE A 71 10.49 7.33 16.16
CA ILE A 71 10.57 6.30 15.13
C ILE A 71 11.54 6.84 14.07
N VAL A 72 12.38 5.96 13.53
CA VAL A 72 13.18 6.30 12.35
C VAL A 72 12.19 6.49 11.20
N ALA A 73 11.70 7.72 11.04
CA ALA A 73 10.81 8.08 9.98
C ALA A 73 11.55 7.96 8.65
N ALA A 74 10.84 7.51 7.62
CA ALA A 74 11.35 7.40 6.26
C ALA A 74 11.87 8.72 5.68
N ASP A 75 11.57 9.84 6.35
CA ASP A 75 12.01 11.19 6.04
C ASP A 75 13.54 11.32 5.90
N GLN A 76 14.32 10.37 6.45
CA GLN A 76 15.79 10.35 6.36
C GLN A 76 16.36 9.56 5.18
N LEU A 77 15.54 8.93 4.33
CA LEU A 77 16.03 8.06 3.26
C LEU A 77 15.91 8.79 1.92
N GLY A 78 17.07 9.09 1.33
CA GLY A 78 17.24 10.04 0.22
C GLY A 78 16.28 9.83 -0.97
N GLN A 79 15.85 10.95 -1.55
CA GLN A 79 14.99 11.05 -2.74
C GLN A 79 15.67 10.57 -4.04
N GLU A 80 16.50 9.53 -4.00
CA GLU A 80 16.95 8.93 -5.26
C GLU A 80 15.76 8.23 -5.91
N LEU A 81 15.38 8.77 -7.07
CA LEU A 81 14.31 8.32 -7.96
C LEU A 81 14.54 6.86 -8.37
N TRP A 82 14.14 5.90 -7.53
CA TRP A 82 14.03 4.53 -7.99
C TRP A 82 12.80 4.41 -8.86
N GLN A 83 13.03 3.93 -10.07
CA GLN A 83 12.06 3.93 -11.15
C GLN A 83 11.28 2.60 -11.21
N GLY A 84 11.11 1.91 -10.07
CA GLY A 84 10.64 0.51 -10.05
C GLY A 84 9.23 0.23 -9.49
N ALA A 85 8.56 1.19 -8.83
CA ALA A 85 7.24 0.94 -8.21
C ALA A 85 6.18 1.98 -8.58
N LEU A 86 4.93 1.53 -8.69
CA LEU A 86 3.76 2.39 -8.87
C LEU A 86 3.49 3.18 -7.58
N THR A 87 3.27 4.48 -7.74
CA THR A 87 2.85 5.43 -6.70
C THR A 87 1.33 5.57 -6.67
N GLY A 88 0.80 6.25 -5.65
CA GLY A 88 -0.62 6.65 -5.60
C GLY A 88 -1.07 7.38 -6.87
N VAL A 89 -0.26 8.34 -7.34
CA VAL A 89 -0.55 9.14 -8.54
C VAL A 89 -0.60 8.27 -9.79
N ASP A 90 0.35 7.33 -9.94
CA ASP A 90 0.38 6.41 -11.08
C ASP A 90 -0.92 5.59 -11.16
N VAL A 91 -1.32 4.99 -10.04
CA VAL A 91 -2.55 4.16 -9.98
C VAL A 91 -3.80 5.01 -10.17
N GLN A 92 -3.88 6.17 -9.53
CA GLN A 92 -5.02 7.09 -9.67
C GLN A 92 -5.22 7.49 -11.13
N ARG A 93 -4.17 7.95 -11.81
CA ARG A 93 -4.24 8.37 -13.23
C ARG A 93 -4.62 7.22 -14.14
N TRP A 94 -4.06 6.04 -13.92
CA TRP A 94 -4.40 4.87 -14.74
C TRP A 94 -5.87 4.48 -14.57
N LEU A 95 -6.39 4.47 -13.33
CA LEU A 95 -7.80 4.19 -13.08
C LEU A 95 -8.73 5.21 -13.72
N ILE A 96 -8.43 6.51 -13.63
CA ILE A 96 -9.19 7.56 -14.33
C ILE A 96 -9.29 7.25 -15.82
N ARG A 97 -8.15 6.95 -16.47
CA ARG A 97 -8.13 6.60 -17.90
C ARG A 97 -8.91 5.32 -18.21
N LEU A 98 -8.85 4.32 -17.34
CA LEU A 98 -9.62 3.07 -17.51
C LEU A 98 -11.14 3.34 -17.45
N PHE A 99 -11.59 4.18 -16.52
CA PHE A 99 -13.00 4.56 -16.35
C PHE A 99 -13.52 5.47 -17.46
N GLU A 100 -12.68 6.38 -17.97
CA GLU A 100 -12.97 7.18 -19.17
C GLU A 100 -13.01 6.36 -20.46
N GLY A 101 -12.66 5.07 -20.40
CA GLY A 101 -12.71 4.18 -21.56
C GLY A 101 -11.54 4.32 -22.52
N HIS A 102 -10.39 4.84 -22.05
CA HIS A 102 -9.19 4.91 -22.88
C HIS A 102 -8.74 3.51 -23.27
N ARG A 103 -8.95 3.17 -24.55
CA ARG A 103 -8.66 1.87 -25.13
C ARG A 103 -7.22 1.44 -24.90
N ARG A 104 -6.27 2.36 -25.06
CA ARG A 104 -4.83 2.09 -24.89
C ARG A 104 -4.48 1.60 -23.48
N ASN A 105 -5.02 2.23 -22.44
CA ASN A 105 -4.77 1.81 -21.05
C ASN A 105 -5.34 0.41 -20.75
N ARG A 106 -6.46 0.05 -21.39
CA ARG A 106 -7.03 -1.31 -21.29
C ARG A 106 -6.15 -2.32 -22.03
N GLU A 107 -5.70 -2.00 -23.24
CA GLU A 107 -4.77 -2.84 -24.03
C GLU A 107 -3.43 -3.06 -23.31
N MET A 108 -2.90 -2.04 -22.63
CA MET A 108 -1.71 -2.16 -21.80
C MET A 108 -1.92 -3.12 -20.63
N LEU A 109 -3.05 -3.00 -19.91
CA LEU A 109 -3.38 -3.92 -18.83
C LEU A 109 -3.54 -5.36 -19.34
N ILE A 110 -4.23 -5.56 -20.46
CA ILE A 110 -4.37 -6.87 -21.12
C ILE A 110 -3.01 -7.47 -21.47
N SER A 111 -2.13 -6.66 -22.07
CA SER A 111 -0.78 -7.08 -22.45
C SER A 111 0.04 -7.49 -21.23
N ALA A 112 -0.02 -6.71 -20.16
CA ALA A 112 0.65 -7.03 -18.90
C ALA A 112 0.11 -8.32 -18.27
N LEU A 113 -1.22 -8.51 -18.23
CA LEU A 113 -1.84 -9.72 -17.70
C LEU A 113 -1.47 -10.97 -18.51
N ASN A 114 -1.50 -10.89 -19.84
CA ASN A 114 -1.07 -11.99 -20.70
C ASN A 114 0.42 -12.31 -20.48
N LEU A 115 1.28 -11.30 -20.36
CA LEU A 115 2.70 -11.47 -20.04
C LEU A 115 2.90 -12.17 -18.68
N ILE A 116 2.12 -11.80 -17.66
CA ILE A 116 2.16 -12.43 -16.33
C ILE A 116 1.78 -13.91 -16.41
N VAL A 117 0.73 -14.27 -17.15
CA VAL A 117 0.36 -15.68 -17.29
C VAL A 117 1.46 -16.47 -18.00
N LEU A 118 2.07 -15.91 -19.04
CA LEU A 118 3.19 -16.53 -19.74
C LEU A 118 4.40 -16.76 -18.80
N ARG A 119 4.68 -15.81 -17.89
CA ARG A 119 5.85 -15.87 -17.00
C ARG A 119 5.63 -16.64 -15.70
N SER A 120 4.40 -16.70 -15.20
CA SER A 120 4.06 -17.39 -13.95
C SER A 120 4.12 -18.92 -14.04
N GLY A 121 4.34 -19.49 -15.24
CA GLY A 121 4.43 -20.94 -15.42
C GLY A 121 3.10 -21.68 -15.19
N LEU A 122 1.98 -20.96 -15.08
CA LEU A 122 0.63 -21.54 -15.01
C LEU A 122 0.29 -22.42 -16.22
N LEU A 123 1.05 -22.27 -17.30
CA LEU A 123 0.99 -23.10 -18.50
C LEU A 123 2.13 -24.12 -18.46
N THR A 124 1.97 -25.18 -17.67
CA THR A 124 2.94 -26.30 -17.63
C THR A 124 2.86 -27.20 -18.87
N THR A 125 1.83 -27.03 -19.70
CA THR A 125 1.67 -27.72 -20.98
C THR A 125 2.03 -26.80 -22.13
N PRO A 126 2.77 -27.28 -23.16
CA PRO A 126 3.05 -26.50 -24.35
C PRO A 126 1.72 -26.21 -25.07
N LEU A 127 1.19 -25.01 -24.87
CA LEU A 127 0.03 -24.57 -25.63
C LEU A 127 0.43 -24.40 -27.10
N PRO A 128 -0.32 -25.01 -28.04
CA PRO A 128 -0.15 -24.69 -29.43
C PRO A 128 -0.66 -23.27 -29.66
N GLN A 129 0.24 -22.37 -30.06
CA GLN A 129 -0.02 -20.99 -30.52
C GLN A 129 -0.46 -19.99 -29.43
N MET A 130 -0.10 -18.71 -29.64
CA MET A 130 -0.33 -17.59 -28.71
C MET A 130 -1.83 -17.39 -28.41
N ILE A 131 -2.35 -18.05 -27.38
CA ILE A 131 -3.69 -17.76 -26.88
C ILE A 131 -3.59 -16.47 -26.05
N GLN A 132 -4.17 -15.38 -26.56
CA GLN A 132 -4.51 -14.23 -25.72
C GLN A 132 -5.54 -14.71 -24.69
N LEU A 133 -5.13 -14.85 -23.44
CA LEU A 133 -6.00 -15.32 -22.36
C LEU A 133 -6.90 -14.21 -21.83
N PHE A 134 -6.41 -12.98 -21.88
CA PHE A 134 -7.17 -11.79 -21.55
C PHE A 134 -7.51 -11.00 -22.80
N SER A 135 -8.75 -10.52 -22.84
CA SER A 135 -9.32 -9.68 -23.91
C SER A 135 -9.91 -8.39 -23.33
N LEU A 136 -10.35 -7.49 -24.22
CA LEU A 136 -11.04 -6.26 -23.83
C LEU A 136 -12.34 -6.55 -23.05
N ALA A 137 -13.07 -7.59 -23.45
CA ALA A 137 -14.30 -8.01 -22.79
C ALA A 137 -14.04 -8.43 -21.33
N ASP A 138 -12.88 -9.00 -21.02
CA ASP A 138 -12.56 -9.42 -19.65
C ASP A 138 -12.28 -8.22 -18.74
N ILE A 139 -11.63 -7.18 -19.27
CA ILE A 139 -11.47 -5.89 -18.57
C ILE A 139 -12.83 -5.23 -18.35
N GLU A 140 -13.74 -5.28 -19.32
CA GLU A 140 -15.09 -4.72 -19.15
C GLU A 140 -15.89 -5.47 -18.07
N LYS A 141 -15.79 -6.80 -18.01
CA LYS A 141 -16.42 -7.59 -16.95
C LYS A 141 -15.85 -7.26 -15.56
N MET A 142 -14.55 -6.92 -15.45
CA MET A 142 -13.96 -6.45 -14.18
C MET A 142 -14.62 -5.16 -13.66
N LEU A 143 -15.21 -4.35 -14.55
CA LEU A 143 -15.88 -3.11 -14.20
C LEU A 143 -17.33 -3.29 -13.74
N TRP A 144 -17.94 -4.47 -13.92
CA TRP A 144 -19.38 -4.70 -13.72
C TRP A 144 -19.81 -5.11 -12.29
N ASP A 145 -18.92 -5.02 -11.30
CA ASP A 145 -19.16 -5.42 -9.89
C ASP A 145 -19.95 -6.72 -9.70
N LEU A 146 -19.72 -7.71 -10.55
CA LEU A 146 -20.47 -8.96 -10.52
C LEU A 146 -20.01 -9.81 -9.31
N PRO A 147 -20.90 -10.20 -8.37
CA PRO A 147 -20.49 -10.89 -7.15
C PRO A 147 -19.74 -12.21 -7.38
N TRP A 148 -20.14 -12.95 -8.42
CA TRP A 148 -19.56 -14.23 -8.85
C TRP A 148 -18.28 -14.07 -9.67
N PHE A 149 -17.94 -12.84 -10.07
CA PHE A 149 -16.75 -12.57 -10.87
C PHE A 149 -15.68 -11.97 -9.98
N ARG A 150 -14.64 -12.75 -9.70
CA ARG A 150 -13.49 -12.31 -8.90
C ARG A 150 -12.24 -12.51 -9.73
N TYR A 151 -11.70 -11.41 -10.24
CA TYR A 151 -10.34 -11.39 -10.74
C TYR A 151 -9.42 -10.92 -9.63
N GLU A 152 -8.53 -11.81 -9.23
CA GLU A 152 -7.46 -11.50 -8.29
C GLU A 152 -6.15 -11.91 -8.94
N VAL A 153 -5.29 -10.93 -9.19
CA VAL A 153 -3.89 -11.18 -9.52
C VAL A 153 -3.13 -11.04 -8.22
N ALA A 154 -2.69 -12.17 -7.67
CA ALA A 154 -1.81 -12.14 -6.52
C ALA A 154 -0.46 -11.52 -6.93
N PRO A 155 0.13 -10.62 -6.11
CA PRO A 155 1.50 -10.19 -6.34
C PRO A 155 2.45 -11.41 -6.27
N PRO A 156 3.65 -11.35 -6.88
CA PRO A 156 4.62 -12.45 -6.88
C PRO A 156 5.30 -12.60 -5.51
N LEU A 157 4.52 -12.94 -4.48
CA LEU A 157 4.96 -13.01 -3.08
C LEU A 157 6.01 -14.11 -2.80
N HIS A 158 6.22 -15.02 -3.75
CA HIS A 158 7.29 -16.02 -3.71
C HIS A 158 8.65 -15.45 -4.12
N CYS A 159 8.69 -14.26 -4.76
CA CYS A 159 9.92 -13.59 -5.11
C CYS A 159 10.48 -12.84 -3.90
N GLU A 160 11.59 -13.34 -3.34
CA GLU A 160 12.21 -12.74 -2.15
C GLU A 160 12.63 -11.29 -2.34
N SER A 161 13.01 -10.88 -3.55
CA SER A 161 13.40 -9.49 -3.85
C SER A 161 12.28 -8.50 -3.55
N ILE A 162 11.06 -8.79 -3.99
CA ILE A 162 9.88 -7.92 -3.74
C ILE A 162 9.63 -7.74 -2.24
N ILE A 163 9.75 -8.81 -1.47
CA ILE A 163 9.50 -8.79 -0.03
C ILE A 163 10.68 -8.17 0.74
N ALA A 164 11.92 -8.42 0.33
CA ALA A 164 13.11 -7.80 0.91
C ALA A 164 13.12 -6.28 0.68
N ASP A 165 12.59 -5.84 -0.45
CA ASP A 165 12.65 -4.44 -0.89
C ASP A 165 11.42 -3.60 -0.49
N LEU A 166 10.55 -4.07 0.43
CA LEU A 166 9.37 -3.30 0.84
C LEU A 166 9.72 -1.96 1.49
N ALA A 167 10.74 -1.91 2.35
CA ALA A 167 11.20 -0.66 2.92
C ALA A 167 11.70 0.32 1.83
N PRO A 168 12.57 -0.08 0.88
CA PRO A 168 12.89 0.72 -0.29
C PRO A 168 11.70 1.16 -1.15
N ILE A 169 10.67 0.33 -1.32
CA ILE A 169 9.43 0.68 -2.04
C ILE A 169 8.69 1.80 -1.29
N TYR A 170 8.50 1.63 0.02
CA TYR A 170 7.86 2.61 0.90
C TYR A 170 8.58 3.96 0.86
N GLN A 171 9.90 3.96 1.06
CA GLN A 171 10.74 5.17 1.14
C GLN A 171 10.59 6.08 -0.09
N ARG A 172 10.15 5.52 -1.22
CA ARG A 172 10.08 6.20 -2.51
C ARG A 172 8.66 6.46 -2.98
N GLY A 173 7.69 6.36 -2.08
CA GLY A 173 6.30 6.66 -2.39
C GLY A 173 5.54 5.53 -3.08
N GLY A 174 6.13 4.33 -3.16
CA GLY A 174 5.49 3.17 -3.77
C GLY A 174 4.32 2.67 -2.93
N LEU A 175 3.22 2.28 -3.58
CA LEU A 175 2.08 1.67 -2.89
C LEU A 175 2.46 0.29 -2.38
N ILE A 176 1.92 -0.14 -1.24
CA ILE A 176 2.14 -1.47 -0.65
C ILE A 176 0.79 -2.12 -0.40
N LEU A 177 0.69 -3.43 -0.64
CA LEU A 177 -0.51 -4.22 -0.36
C LEU A 177 -0.45 -4.88 1.03
N PRO A 178 -1.60 -5.09 1.69
CA PRO A 178 -1.67 -5.85 2.95
C PRO A 178 -1.08 -7.27 2.86
N SER A 179 -1.20 -7.92 1.71
CA SER A 179 -0.60 -9.25 1.47
C SER A 179 0.92 -9.22 1.43
N GLU A 180 1.53 -8.13 0.94
CA GLU A 180 2.98 -7.94 0.97
C GLU A 180 3.47 -7.75 2.41
N LEU A 181 2.76 -6.94 3.20
CA LEU A 181 3.06 -6.75 4.63
C LEU A 181 2.95 -8.06 5.42
N GLY A 182 1.93 -8.87 5.14
CA GLY A 182 1.75 -10.17 5.78
C GLY A 182 2.92 -11.12 5.51
N VAL A 183 3.33 -11.23 4.24
CA VAL A 183 4.47 -12.07 3.87
C VAL A 183 5.78 -11.52 4.43
N TYR A 184 5.93 -10.20 4.50
CA TYR A 184 7.07 -9.55 5.14
C TYR A 184 7.16 -9.90 6.62
N ILE A 185 6.07 -9.79 7.39
CA ILE A 185 6.01 -10.22 8.79
C ILE A 185 6.37 -11.71 8.91
N SER A 186 5.82 -12.57 8.04
CA SER A 186 6.14 -14.01 8.05
C SER A 186 7.63 -14.27 7.82
N LYS A 187 8.26 -13.52 6.91
CA LYS A 187 9.70 -13.59 6.64
C LYS A 187 10.51 -13.15 7.86
N LEU A 188 10.20 -11.98 8.43
CA LEU A 188 10.88 -11.46 9.62
C LEU A 188 10.77 -12.43 10.79
N ARG A 189 9.58 -12.96 11.06
CA ARG A 189 9.36 -13.95 12.12
C ARG A 189 10.26 -15.19 11.94
N ARG A 190 10.36 -15.70 10.71
CA ARG A 190 11.22 -16.87 10.40
C ARG A 190 12.70 -16.54 10.56
N GLN A 191 13.12 -15.32 10.22
CA GLN A 191 14.51 -14.86 10.41
C GLN A 191 14.90 -14.78 11.89
N GLU A 192 13.98 -14.34 12.74
CA GLU A 192 14.17 -14.33 14.20
C GLU A 192 14.00 -15.74 14.83
N GLY A 193 13.75 -16.78 14.03
CA GLY A 193 13.63 -18.17 14.50
C GLY A 193 12.32 -18.48 15.23
N PHE A 194 11.33 -17.59 15.21
CA PHE A 194 10.04 -17.82 15.85
C PHE A 194 9.13 -18.71 15.00
N SER A 195 8.52 -19.71 15.63
CA SER A 195 7.29 -20.31 15.11
C SER A 195 6.11 -19.35 15.27
N LEU A 196 5.05 -19.56 14.48
CA LEU A 196 3.81 -18.76 14.59
C LEU A 196 3.21 -18.82 16.00
N LYS A 197 3.29 -19.99 16.64
CA LYS A 197 2.81 -20.20 18.02
C LYS A 197 3.65 -19.42 19.03
N GLN A 198 4.98 -19.48 18.93
CA GLN A 198 5.87 -18.77 19.85
C GLN A 198 5.65 -17.26 19.80
N LEU A 199 5.63 -16.67 18.59
CA LEU A 199 5.38 -15.24 18.46
C LEU A 199 4.00 -14.86 19.01
N SER A 200 2.97 -15.66 18.69
CA SER A 200 1.59 -15.49 19.20
C SER A 200 1.52 -15.48 20.74
N GLU A 201 2.24 -16.37 21.40
CA GLU A 201 2.32 -16.45 22.87
C GLU A 201 3.06 -15.24 23.47
N GLU A 202 4.16 -14.81 22.82
CA GLU A 202 4.98 -13.67 23.25
C GLU A 202 4.18 -12.35 23.21
N ILE A 203 3.52 -12.06 22.10
CA ILE A 203 2.75 -10.81 21.91
C ILE A 203 1.30 -10.89 22.41
N ARG A 204 0.88 -12.07 22.88
CA ARG A 204 -0.49 -12.36 23.37
C ARG A 204 -1.59 -12.10 22.34
N ILE A 205 -1.30 -12.29 21.06
CA ILE A 205 -2.29 -12.25 19.98
C ILE A 205 -2.70 -13.68 19.63
N PRO A 206 -4.00 -14.01 19.46
CA PRO A 206 -4.42 -15.35 19.05
C PRO A 206 -3.74 -15.80 17.75
N ILE A 207 -3.30 -17.07 17.71
CA ILE A 207 -2.58 -17.64 16.56
C ILE A 207 -3.34 -17.49 15.23
N GLY A 208 -4.67 -17.61 15.26
CA GLY A 208 -5.52 -17.41 14.07
C GLY A 208 -5.51 -15.98 13.56
N THR A 209 -5.45 -15.00 14.47
CA THR A 209 -5.32 -13.58 14.12
C THR A 209 -3.96 -13.33 13.50
N LEU A 210 -2.87 -13.78 14.13
CA LEU A 210 -1.52 -13.62 13.60
C LEU A 210 -1.35 -14.31 12.23
N SER A 211 -1.90 -15.52 12.07
CA SER A 211 -1.97 -16.22 10.77
C SER A 211 -2.70 -15.38 9.73
N SER A 212 -3.82 -14.76 10.09
CA SER A 212 -4.59 -13.93 9.17
C SER A 212 -3.86 -12.62 8.81
N VAL A 213 -3.04 -12.08 9.71
CA VAL A 213 -2.12 -10.97 9.41
C VAL A 213 -1.06 -11.41 8.40
N GLU A 214 -0.38 -12.53 8.64
CA GLU A 214 0.68 -13.04 7.75
C GLU A 214 0.15 -13.40 6.35
N ASN A 215 -1.14 -13.74 6.23
CA ASN A 215 -1.80 -14.00 4.96
C ASN A 215 -2.42 -12.74 4.31
N GLY A 216 -2.25 -11.56 4.92
CA GLY A 216 -2.81 -10.29 4.40
C GLY A 216 -4.33 -10.20 4.41
N MET A 217 -5.01 -11.05 5.20
CA MET A 217 -6.47 -11.11 5.24
C MET A 217 -7.09 -10.06 6.17
N ILE A 218 -6.31 -9.54 7.13
CA ILE A 218 -6.78 -8.54 8.09
C ILE A 218 -6.61 -7.14 7.52
N LYS A 219 -7.73 -6.48 7.22
CA LYS A 219 -7.77 -5.06 6.81
C LYS A 219 -7.73 -4.08 7.98
N HIS A 220 -8.20 -4.53 9.15
CA HIS A 220 -8.33 -3.72 10.36
C HIS A 220 -7.52 -4.35 11.47
N PHE A 221 -6.33 -3.80 11.69
CA PHE A 221 -5.39 -4.29 12.68
C PHE A 221 -5.30 -3.31 13.86
N LYS A 222 -5.17 -3.83 15.08
CA LYS A 222 -5.05 -2.98 16.28
C LYS A 222 -3.64 -2.37 16.32
N LEU A 223 -3.55 -1.11 16.74
CA LEU A 223 -2.27 -0.41 16.82
C LEU A 223 -1.35 -1.01 17.89
N CYS A 224 -1.89 -1.40 19.04
CA CYS A 224 -1.14 -2.06 20.12
C CYS A 224 -0.56 -3.41 19.68
N ASP A 225 -1.35 -4.21 18.97
CA ASP A 225 -0.91 -5.48 18.40
C ASP A 225 0.26 -5.28 17.43
N LEU A 226 0.19 -4.26 16.56
CA LEU A 226 1.26 -3.92 15.62
C LEU A 226 2.54 -3.46 16.33
N LEU A 227 2.40 -2.66 17.39
CA LEU A 227 3.52 -2.25 18.24
C LEU A 227 4.22 -3.46 18.88
N HIS A 228 3.44 -4.43 19.38
CA HIS A 228 4.00 -5.64 19.98
C HIS A 228 4.70 -6.53 18.95
N ILE A 229 4.14 -6.68 17.74
CA ILE A 229 4.80 -7.40 16.64
C ILE A 229 6.13 -6.72 16.29
N ASP A 230 6.12 -5.40 16.07
CA ASP A 230 7.31 -4.63 15.70
C ASP A 230 8.42 -4.75 16.77
N ALA A 231 8.05 -4.60 18.05
CA ALA A 231 8.98 -4.75 19.16
C ALA A 231 9.57 -6.16 19.27
N SER A 232 8.74 -7.21 19.15
CA SER A 232 9.18 -8.61 19.26
C SER A 232 10.07 -9.03 18.09
N LEU A 233 9.84 -8.45 16.91
CA LEU A 233 10.68 -8.64 15.73
C LEU A 233 11.84 -7.64 15.64
N GLN A 234 12.04 -6.81 16.68
CA GLN A 234 13.13 -5.83 16.80
C GLN A 234 13.23 -4.82 15.65
N ARG A 235 12.09 -4.41 15.07
CA ARG A 235 12.04 -3.55 13.87
C ARG A 235 12.02 -2.05 14.14
N ARG A 236 12.02 -1.63 15.40
CA ARG A 236 12.20 -0.22 15.83
C ARG A 236 11.27 0.78 15.11
N GLY A 237 10.03 0.36 14.85
CA GLY A 237 8.97 1.13 14.22
C GLY A 237 8.87 1.00 12.71
N GLU A 238 9.72 0.20 12.06
CA GLU A 238 9.66 -0.02 10.61
C GLU A 238 8.33 -0.64 10.17
N LEU A 239 7.83 -1.68 10.86
CA LEU A 239 6.55 -2.31 10.50
C LEU A 239 5.39 -1.33 10.68
N ILE A 240 5.46 -0.51 11.72
CA ILE A 240 4.48 0.54 11.97
C ILE A 240 4.47 1.53 10.82
N ALA A 241 5.65 1.97 10.36
CA ALA A 241 5.78 2.89 9.24
C ALA A 241 5.19 2.31 7.95
N LEU A 242 5.48 1.05 7.64
CA LEU A 242 4.96 0.36 6.46
C LEU A 242 3.42 0.22 6.48
N TYR A 243 2.84 -0.18 7.61
CA TYR A 243 1.39 -0.25 7.76
C TYR A 243 0.73 1.13 7.73
N TRP A 244 1.32 2.11 8.40
CA TRP A 244 0.84 3.48 8.39
C TRP A 244 0.80 4.05 6.98
N TRP A 245 1.83 3.75 6.19
CA TRP A 245 1.94 4.12 4.79
C TRP A 245 0.88 3.46 3.91
N GLU A 246 0.68 2.13 4.02
CA GLU A 246 -0.38 1.42 3.30
C GLU A 246 -1.74 2.05 3.57
N VAL A 247 -2.07 2.23 4.85
CA VAL A 247 -3.35 2.75 5.31
C VAL A 247 -3.54 4.19 4.84
N SER A 248 -2.49 5.00 4.95
CA SER A 248 -2.46 6.39 4.51
C SER A 248 -2.76 6.50 3.01
N ASN A 249 -2.03 5.76 2.17
CA ASN A 249 -2.23 5.82 0.72
C ASN A 249 -3.60 5.32 0.31
N ARG A 250 -4.07 4.21 0.91
CA ARG A 250 -5.41 3.70 0.63
C ARG A 250 -6.49 4.74 0.96
N GLN A 251 -6.40 5.39 2.11
CA GLN A 251 -7.35 6.45 2.49
C GLN A 251 -7.27 7.66 1.55
N THR A 252 -6.08 8.05 1.13
CA THR A 252 -5.89 9.15 0.16
C THR A 252 -6.53 8.80 -1.19
N LEU A 253 -6.24 7.61 -1.71
CA LEU A 253 -6.84 7.12 -2.96
C LEU A 253 -8.38 7.06 -2.85
N GLU A 254 -8.91 6.53 -1.76
CA GLU A 254 -10.37 6.48 -1.51
C GLU A 254 -11.00 7.88 -1.48
N GLN A 255 -10.37 8.85 -0.81
CA GLN A 255 -10.83 10.23 -0.76
C GLN A 255 -10.83 10.88 -2.15
N GLU A 256 -9.72 10.77 -2.88
CA GLU A 256 -9.58 11.29 -4.23
C GLU A 256 -10.61 10.68 -5.18
N TRP A 257 -10.89 9.37 -5.07
CA TRP A 257 -11.91 8.72 -5.88
C TRP A 257 -13.33 9.20 -5.61
N ASN A 258 -13.62 9.57 -4.37
CA ASN A 258 -14.94 10.09 -4.02
C ASN A 258 -15.16 11.51 -4.56
N GLN A 259 -14.10 12.21 -4.96
CA GLN A 259 -14.16 13.53 -5.60
C GLN A 259 -14.28 13.45 -7.13
N LEU A 260 -14.03 12.30 -7.75
CA LEU A 260 -14.08 12.11 -9.20
C LEU A 260 -15.49 11.69 -9.66
N PRO A 261 -16.21 12.50 -10.47
CA PRO A 261 -17.58 12.19 -10.87
C PRO A 261 -17.74 10.84 -11.59
N LEU A 262 -16.80 10.49 -12.46
CA LEU A 262 -16.81 9.21 -13.19
C LEU A 262 -16.55 8.02 -12.27
N ALA A 263 -15.67 8.18 -11.27
CA ALA A 263 -15.40 7.13 -10.30
C ALA A 263 -16.57 6.92 -9.33
N ALA A 264 -17.38 7.94 -9.07
CA ALA A 264 -18.56 7.82 -8.21
C ALA A 264 -19.60 6.80 -8.72
N ALA A 265 -19.61 6.51 -10.03
CA ALA A 265 -20.48 5.50 -10.64
C ALA A 265 -20.08 4.05 -10.29
N TYR A 266 -18.85 3.82 -9.83
CA TYR A 266 -18.33 2.49 -9.50
C TYR A 266 -18.40 2.21 -8.01
N SER A 267 -18.72 0.96 -7.65
CA SER A 267 -18.75 0.56 -6.25
C SER A 267 -17.35 0.62 -5.61
N PRO A 268 -17.26 0.81 -4.28
CA PRO A 268 -15.99 0.75 -3.56
C PRO A 268 -15.23 -0.56 -3.79
N ARG A 269 -15.94 -1.67 -3.99
CA ARG A 269 -15.34 -2.97 -4.28
C ARG A 269 -14.59 -2.96 -5.60
N VAL A 270 -15.19 -2.46 -6.68
CA VAL A 270 -14.52 -2.38 -8.00
C VAL A 270 -13.26 -1.54 -7.91
N LYS A 271 -13.32 -0.37 -7.27
CA LYS A 271 -12.16 0.52 -7.10
C LYS A 271 -11.02 -0.18 -6.36
N HIS A 272 -11.34 -0.88 -5.25
CA HIS A 272 -10.36 -1.63 -4.47
C HIS A 272 -9.75 -2.79 -5.26
N THR A 273 -10.56 -3.55 -6.01
CA THR A 273 -10.10 -4.65 -6.86
C THR A 273 -9.15 -4.16 -7.94
N LEU A 274 -9.51 -3.09 -8.66
CA LEU A 274 -8.65 -2.55 -9.74
C LEU A 274 -7.36 -1.95 -9.20
N THR A 275 -7.40 -1.29 -8.04
CA THR A 275 -6.20 -0.77 -7.37
C THR A 275 -5.24 -1.88 -7.02
N SER A 276 -5.76 -2.93 -6.37
CA SER A 276 -4.97 -4.10 -5.99
C SER A 276 -4.41 -4.80 -7.23
N LEU A 277 -5.22 -4.93 -8.30
CA LEU A 277 -4.81 -5.49 -9.59
C LEU A 277 -3.65 -4.70 -10.20
N LEU A 278 -3.75 -3.38 -10.29
CA LEU A 278 -2.70 -2.55 -10.88
C LEU A 278 -1.40 -2.60 -10.08
N ILE A 279 -1.48 -2.58 -8.74
CA ILE A 279 -0.29 -2.73 -7.88
C ILE A 279 0.34 -4.10 -8.11
N SER A 280 -0.45 -5.19 -8.08
CA SER A 280 0.04 -6.54 -8.34
C SER A 280 0.66 -6.70 -9.73
N VAL A 281 0.05 -6.13 -10.76
CA VAL A 281 0.60 -6.11 -12.12
C VAL A 281 1.93 -5.36 -12.14
N GLY A 282 2.00 -4.18 -11.51
CA GLY A 282 3.25 -3.42 -11.36
C GLY A 282 4.35 -4.24 -10.69
N ARG A 283 4.03 -5.02 -9.65
CA ARG A 283 5.00 -5.93 -9.00
C ARG A 283 5.48 -7.03 -9.91
N TRP A 284 4.59 -7.65 -10.67
CA TRP A 284 5.01 -8.63 -11.64
C TRP A 284 5.90 -8.04 -12.72
N LEU A 285 5.58 -6.85 -13.24
CA LEU A 285 6.43 -6.17 -14.21
C LEU A 285 7.81 -5.86 -13.62
N GLN A 286 7.88 -5.43 -12.36
CA GLN A 286 9.13 -5.25 -11.63
C GLN A 286 9.94 -6.56 -11.54
N VAL A 287 9.30 -7.71 -11.28
CA VAL A 287 9.97 -9.01 -11.27
C VAL A 287 10.42 -9.47 -12.66
N ILE A 288 9.66 -9.14 -13.70
CA ILE A 288 9.96 -9.54 -15.09
C ILE A 288 11.08 -8.67 -15.68
N TYR A 289 11.16 -7.40 -15.27
CA TYR A 289 12.08 -6.38 -15.73
C TYR A 289 12.98 -5.88 -14.59
N GLN A 290 13.67 -6.78 -13.87
CA GLN A 290 14.39 -6.46 -12.62
C GLN A 290 15.38 -5.29 -12.74
N ASP A 291 16.01 -5.14 -13.90
CA ASP A 291 17.00 -4.07 -14.18
C ASP A 291 16.46 -2.97 -15.08
N ASP A 292 15.25 -3.13 -15.61
CA ASP A 292 14.69 -2.26 -16.62
C ASP A 292 13.48 -1.51 -16.07
N THR A 293 13.64 -0.20 -15.95
CA THR A 293 12.60 0.71 -15.46
C THR A 293 11.89 1.42 -16.61
N GLU A 294 12.21 1.08 -17.85
CA GLU A 294 11.54 1.59 -19.05
C GLU A 294 10.06 1.23 -19.05
N TRP A 295 9.65 0.08 -18.51
CA TRP A 295 8.22 -0.25 -18.41
C TRP A 295 7.46 0.79 -17.58
N LEU A 296 8.02 1.23 -16.46
CA LEU A 296 7.38 2.23 -15.59
C LEU A 296 7.43 3.61 -16.25
N ARG A 297 8.55 3.97 -16.90
CA ARG A 297 8.64 5.22 -17.68
C ARG A 297 7.63 5.25 -18.80
N ALA A 298 7.45 4.15 -19.53
CA ALA A 298 6.47 4.00 -20.59
C ALA A 298 5.05 4.17 -20.04
N ILE A 299 4.71 3.51 -18.92
CA ILE A 299 3.42 3.71 -18.26
C ILE A 299 3.23 5.18 -17.87
N ARG A 300 4.22 5.80 -17.22
CA ARG A 300 4.13 7.22 -16.82
C ARG A 300 4.01 8.15 -18.00
N HIS A 301 4.69 7.89 -19.10
CA HIS A 301 4.53 8.64 -20.34
C HIS A 301 3.09 8.55 -20.87
N GLU A 302 2.51 7.34 -20.92
CA GLU A 302 1.12 7.14 -21.34
C GLU A 302 0.08 7.75 -20.39
N LEU A 303 0.46 7.99 -19.13
CA LEU A 303 -0.40 8.63 -18.13
C LEU A 303 -0.22 10.16 -18.09
N ASP A 304 0.57 10.73 -19.00
CA ASP A 304 0.98 12.15 -18.98
C ASP A 304 1.66 12.55 -17.65
N LEU A 305 2.36 11.59 -17.04
CA LEU A 305 3.13 11.73 -15.81
C LEU A 305 4.65 11.79 -16.05
N ALA A 306 5.09 11.79 -17.30
CA ALA A 306 6.49 11.98 -17.62
C ALA A 306 6.95 13.36 -17.13
N GLN A 307 7.86 13.38 -16.16
CA GLN A 307 8.47 14.64 -15.72
C GLN A 307 9.27 15.23 -16.89
N PRO A 308 9.06 16.51 -17.26
CA PRO A 308 9.85 17.15 -18.31
C PRO A 308 11.35 17.25 -17.99
N ALA A 309 11.77 16.98 -16.75
CA ALA A 309 13.11 17.26 -16.24
C ALA A 309 14.24 16.29 -16.68
N LEU A 310 13.92 15.09 -17.20
CA LEU A 310 14.95 14.10 -17.57
C LEU A 310 15.32 14.07 -19.07
N MET A 311 14.59 14.78 -19.94
CA MET A 311 14.98 14.89 -21.35
C MET A 311 16.15 15.88 -21.57
N THR A 312 16.42 16.77 -20.62
CA THR A 312 17.55 17.71 -20.68
C THR A 312 18.89 17.08 -20.31
N ALA A 313 18.93 16.03 -19.48
CA ALA A 313 20.19 15.38 -19.10
C ALA A 313 20.78 14.53 -20.24
N ALA A 314 19.93 13.80 -20.97
CA ALA A 314 20.37 13.01 -22.14
C ALA A 314 20.75 13.89 -23.35
N ALA A 315 20.33 15.16 -23.37
CA ALA A 315 20.72 16.12 -24.41
C ALA A 315 22.11 16.75 -24.16
N HIS A 316 22.66 16.67 -22.94
CA HIS A 316 23.99 17.20 -22.62
C HIS A 316 25.12 16.18 -22.68
N GLU A 317 24.84 14.87 -22.72
CA GLU A 317 25.86 13.84 -23.02
C GLU A 317 26.13 13.63 -24.52
N LYS A 318 25.41 14.33 -25.40
CA LYS A 318 25.65 14.35 -26.87
C LYS A 318 26.12 15.70 -27.41
N ALA A 319 26.74 16.53 -26.57
CA ALA A 319 27.53 17.65 -27.07
C ALA A 319 28.95 17.14 -27.42
N PRO A 320 29.34 17.07 -28.70
CA PRO A 320 30.72 16.71 -29.05
C PRO A 320 31.66 17.79 -28.52
N MET A 321 32.60 17.39 -27.65
CA MET A 321 33.81 18.17 -27.46
C MET A 321 34.56 18.23 -28.78
N GLY A 322 34.70 19.44 -29.32
CA GLY A 322 35.87 19.83 -30.09
C GLY A 322 35.79 19.62 -31.60
N SER A 323 35.60 20.74 -32.29
CA SER A 323 36.61 21.28 -33.20
C SER A 323 36.71 22.78 -32.99
#